data_AF-W4UZN6-F1
#
_entry.id   AF-W4UZN6-F1
#
_cell.length_a   1.000
_cell.length_b   1.000
_cell.length_c   1.000
_cell.angle_alpha   90.00
_cell.angle_beta   90.00
_cell.angle_gamma   90.00
#
_symmetry.space_group_name_H-M   'P 1'
#
loop_
_entity.id
_entity.type
_entity.pdbx_description
1 polymer ?
#
loop_
_entity_poly.entity_id
_entity_poly.type
_entity_poly.pdbx_seq_one_letter_code
_entity_poly.pdbx_strand_id
1 'polypeptide(L)' 'MPGKKGTIKVTYNGTGKYPGHFKKSITLRTNAKTEMIRLYIEGDMKAKDAK' A
#
# COMPACT_ATOMS: atom_id res chain seq x y z
N MET A 1 -14.20 1.56 19.77
CA MET A 1 -13.49 1.99 20.99
C MET A 1 -12.17 2.62 20.59
N PRO A 2 -11.85 3.81 21.12
CA PRO A 2 -10.52 4.42 21.00
C PRO A 2 -9.44 3.45 21.50
N GLY A 3 -8.25 3.50 20.91
CA GLY A 3 -7.11 2.66 21.30
C GLY A 3 -7.09 1.24 20.73
N LYS A 4 -8.06 0.86 19.89
CA LYS A 4 -8.05 -0.42 19.18
C LYS A 4 -7.12 -0.37 17.96
N LYS A 5 -6.37 -1.45 17.74
CA LYS A 5 -5.57 -1.66 16.53
C LYS A 5 -6.46 -2.25 15.42
N GLY A 6 -6.28 -1.78 14.20
CA GLY A 6 -6.90 -2.35 13.00
C GLY A 6 -5.81 -2.84 12.04
N THR A 7 -6.11 -3.90 11.29
CA THR A 7 -5.18 -4.46 10.30
C THR A 7 -5.71 -4.16 8.90
N ILE A 8 -4.88 -3.51 8.06
CA ILE A 8 -5.20 -3.27 6.65
C ILE A 8 -4.45 -4.32 5.83
N LYS A 9 -5.17 -5.26 5.22
CA LYS A 9 -4.59 -6.24 4.30
C LYS A 9 -4.53 -5.64 2.91
N VAL A 10 -3.33 -5.55 2.35
CA VAL A 10 -3.12 -5.02 0.99
C VAL A 10 -2.55 -6.12 0.13
N THR A 11 -3.20 -6.35 -1.02
CA THR A 11 -2.73 -7.29 -2.03
C THR A 11 -2.22 -6.50 -3.21
N TYR A 12 -0.96 -6.72 -3.58
CA TYR A 12 -0.37 -6.15 -4.78
C TYR A 12 -0.23 -7.23 -5.86
N ASN A 13 -0.96 -7.10 -6.97
CA ASN A 13 -0.75 -7.93 -8.15
C ASN A 13 0.22 -7.23 -9.12
N GLY A 14 1.44 -7.77 -9.21
CA GLY A 14 2.49 -7.34 -10.12
C GLY A 14 2.51 -8.07 -11.46
N THR A 15 1.60 -9.02 -11.71
CA THR A 15 1.60 -9.78 -12.97
C THR A 15 1.37 -8.84 -14.16
N GLY A 16 2.27 -8.87 -15.14
CA GLY A 16 2.20 -8.03 -16.35
C GLY A 16 2.52 -6.56 -16.16
N LYS A 17 2.99 -6.14 -14.96
CA LYS A 17 3.48 -4.77 -14.74
C LYS A 17 4.98 -4.68 -14.97
N TYR A 18 5.42 -3.54 -15.45
CA TYR A 18 6.84 -3.26 -15.65
C TYR A 18 7.62 -3.44 -14.34
N PRO A 19 8.81 -4.08 -14.40
CA PRO A 19 9.72 -4.13 -13.27
C PRO A 19 10.19 -2.72 -12.89
N GLY A 20 10.57 -2.55 -11.62
CA GLY A 20 11.06 -1.30 -11.06
C GLY A 20 10.28 -0.83 -9.84
N HIS A 21 10.60 0.39 -9.42
CA HIS A 21 10.02 0.98 -8.22
C HIS A 21 8.53 1.30 -8.41
N PHE A 22 7.69 0.76 -7.55
CA PHE A 22 6.29 1.14 -7.47
C PHE A 22 6.04 1.93 -6.19
N LYS A 23 5.28 3.01 -6.31
CA LYS A 23 4.77 3.81 -5.21
C LYS A 23 3.28 4.00 -5.38
N LYS A 24 2.49 3.50 -4.43
CA LYS A 24 1.02 3.63 -4.44
C LYS A 24 0.55 4.25 -3.13
N SER A 25 -0.32 5.24 -3.24
CA SER A 25 -0.92 5.90 -2.07
C SER A 25 -2.30 5.34 -1.79
N ILE A 26 -2.59 5.03 -0.54
CA ILE A 26 -3.92 4.73 -0.01
C ILE A 26 -4.34 5.90 0.86
N THR A 27 -5.45 6.54 0.50
CA THR A 27 -6.07 7.58 1.33
C THR A 27 -7.09 6.92 2.25
N LEU A 28 -6.80 6.90 3.54
CA LEU A 28 -7.70 6.43 4.57
C LEU A 28 -8.49 7.61 5.13
N ARG A 29 -9.82 7.51 5.06
CA ARG A 29 -10.75 8.46 5.68
C ARG A 29 -11.36 7.81 6.92
N THR A 30 -11.20 8.45 8.08
CA THR A 30 -11.72 7.94 9.36
C THR A 30 -12.56 9.00 10.08
N ASN A 31 -13.37 8.57 11.03
CA ASN A 31 -14.12 9.45 11.94
C ASN A 31 -13.32 9.80 13.21
N ALA A 32 -12.00 9.59 13.21
CA ALA A 32 -11.14 9.96 14.32
C ALA A 32 -10.77 11.46 14.26
N LYS A 33 -10.16 11.99 15.33
CA LYS A 33 -9.65 13.37 15.37
C LYS A 33 -8.73 13.70 14.19
N THR A 34 -8.00 12.70 13.68
CA THR A 34 -7.26 12.78 12.41
C THR A 34 -8.10 12.13 11.31
N GLU A 35 -8.80 12.95 10.54
CA GLU A 35 -9.78 12.47 9.56
C GLU A 35 -9.13 11.81 8.33
N MET A 36 -7.98 12.33 7.89
CA MET A 36 -7.26 11.83 6.70
C MET A 36 -5.87 11.34 7.06
N ILE A 37 -5.60 10.09 6.69
CA ILE A 37 -4.28 9.48 6.79
C ILE A 37 -3.91 8.98 5.40
N ARG A 38 -2.74 9.38 4.90
CA ARG A 38 -2.21 8.87 3.64
C ARG A 38 -1.11 7.85 3.93
N LEU A 39 -1.34 6.61 3.50
CA LEU A 39 -0.38 5.54 3.56
C LEU A 39 0.28 5.37 2.19
N TYR A 40 1.60 5.24 2.17
CA TYR A 40 2.33 4.95 0.95
C TYR A 40 2.84 3.51 1.01
N ILE A 41 2.61 2.77 -0.06
CA ILE A 41 3.12 1.42 -0.25
C ILE A 41 4.12 1.50 -1.37
N GLU A 42 5.38 1.28 -0.99
CA GLU A 42 6.53 1.35 -1.85
C GLU A 42 7.20 -0.01 -1.91
N GLY A 43 7.74 -0.35 -3.06
CA GLY A 43 8.51 -1.57 -3.24
C GLY A 43 9.19 -1.60 -4.60
N ASP A 44 10.07 -2.56 -4.79
CA ASP A 44 10.76 -2.78 -6.05
C ASP A 44 10.28 -4.09 -6.67
N MET A 45 9.71 -4.00 -7.87
CA MET A 45 9.31 -5.18 -8.63
C MET A 45 10.49 -5.71 -9.44
N LYS A 46 10.90 -6.95 -9.15
CA LYS A 46 11.86 -7.66 -9.99
C LYS A 46 11.16 -8.28 -11.20
N ALA A 47 11.80 -8.22 -12.36
CA ALA A 47 11.33 -8.93 -13.55
C ALA A 47 11.34 -10.44 -13.28
N LYS A 48 10.31 -11.15 -13.74
CA LYS A 48 10.25 -12.61 -13.62
C LYS A 48 11.37 -13.30 -14.41
N ASP A 49 11.90 -12.62 -15.42
CA ASP A 49 12.96 -13.09 -16.33
C ASP A 49 14.30 -12.38 -16.09
N ALA A 50 14.61 -11.99 -14.84
CA ALA A 50 15.97 -11.60 -14.48
C ALA A 50 16.88 -12.84 -14.47
N LYS A 51 17.25 -13.32 -15.66
CA LYS A 51 18.30 -14.31 -15.90
C LYS A 51 19.52 -13.62 -16.51
#